data_AF-A0A968SWD7-F1
#
_entry.id   AF-A0A968SWD7-F1
#
_cell.length_a   1.000
_cell.length_b   1.000
_cell.length_c   1.000
_cell.angle_alpha   90.00
_cell.angle_beta   90.00
_cell.angle_gamma   90.00
#
_symmetry.space_group_name_H-M   'P 1'
#
loop_
_entity.id
_entity.type
_entity.pdbx_description
1 polymer ?
#
loop_
_entity_poly.entity_id
_entity_poly.type
_entity_poly.pdbx_seq_one_letter_code
_entity_poly.pdbx_strand_id
1 'polypeptide(L)'
;MLVPDEQLSVSLRAIKKKDIKSLADLEVELDEENGQPKQVRERGKAWIELPEGDFHNPYNFIPAPPRNVEDPHLGDHHPVGHGSYHLDHFSGRIEVTLKTITPLLIPDAATATEIVTDHKLFDVRMGSDGKPYLPPTSIKGILRSAYEAVTNSRLAIFESHEDRLAYRMPAKLGPIPARVELNNKGELCLRVMTDSSIIGNAAKLPRYASSDKPPDKGESTAALRYKDASKELPQHGDHVWVQVTKSKVSQIIRWTKQQPTGSGWKEGWVCITGANIRGKKNERVFVVNNNNQLIKVTDEIRSLWEELIKNYQSTHEKDLEIRKKNNQNPNEYLGHEPGKTAWSRHIYVKSESKLVEGTLCYVELSGTKVSAVQPVTISRRLYKNAPSELLDESLKPATRIDDLSPADRVFGWVRQDKQDNKSQYSKRGAYKGNLRISPAICTTLDPVELPFGDNGFPLAILGQPKPEQFRFYAAHNREGGSLPVNTSQGEA
;
A
#
# COMPACT_ATOMS: atom_id res chain seq x y z
N MET A 1 21.78 21.02 -28.94
CA MET A 1 20.34 20.91 -29.27
C MET A 1 19.69 20.03 -28.22
N LEU A 2 18.59 20.45 -27.58
CA LEU A 2 17.89 19.64 -26.57
C LEU A 2 17.02 18.62 -27.29
N VAL A 3 17.48 17.36 -27.35
CA VAL A 3 16.71 16.25 -27.91
C VAL A 3 15.87 15.64 -26.79
N PRO A 4 14.53 15.55 -26.94
CA PRO A 4 13.67 14.86 -25.99
C PRO A 4 14.12 13.41 -25.78
N ASP A 5 13.98 12.87 -24.57
CA ASP A 5 14.41 11.50 -24.29
C ASP A 5 13.72 10.50 -25.22
N GLU A 6 12.46 10.74 -25.58
CA GLU A 6 11.67 9.95 -26.53
C GLU A 6 12.28 9.84 -27.94
N GLN A 7 13.15 10.78 -28.32
CA GLN A 7 13.83 10.80 -29.61
C GLN A 7 15.24 10.21 -29.55
N LEU A 8 15.69 9.72 -28.38
CA LEU A 8 16.97 9.01 -28.22
C LEU A 8 16.75 7.49 -28.24
N SER A 9 17.72 6.73 -28.75
CA SER A 9 17.76 5.27 -28.64
C SER A 9 17.77 4.84 -27.17
N VAL A 10 17.35 3.60 -26.88
CA VAL A 10 17.34 3.05 -25.51
C VAL A 10 18.73 3.15 -24.87
N SER A 11 19.78 2.86 -25.64
CA SER A 11 21.17 2.96 -25.20
C SER A 11 21.58 4.39 -24.86
N LEU A 12 21.27 5.36 -25.72
CA LEU A 12 21.59 6.77 -25.50
C LEU A 12 20.84 7.34 -24.28
N ARG A 13 19.57 6.94 -24.07
CA ARG A 13 18.83 7.28 -22.84
C ARG A 13 19.50 6.71 -21.59
N ALA A 14 19.96 5.45 -21.65
CA ALA A 14 20.64 4.82 -20.52
C ALA A 14 21.97 5.52 -20.19
N ILE A 15 22.74 5.89 -21.22
CA ILE A 15 23.99 6.66 -21.08
C ILE A 15 23.69 8.05 -20.50
N LYS A 16 22.71 8.77 -21.06
CA LYS A 16 22.25 10.08 -20.58
C LYS A 16 21.86 10.08 -19.11
N LYS A 17 21.14 9.03 -18.68
CA LYS A 17 20.63 8.86 -17.31
C LYS A 17 21.75 8.53 -16.31
N LYS A 18 22.80 7.85 -16.77
CA LYS A 18 23.95 7.46 -15.94
C LYS A 18 24.95 8.60 -15.82
N ASP A 19 25.32 9.23 -16.92
CA ASP A 19 26.17 10.42 -16.97
C ASP A 19 26.00 11.16 -18.29
N ILE A 20 25.34 12.32 -18.26
CA ILE A 20 25.11 13.14 -19.46
C ILE A 20 26.42 13.58 -20.15
N LYS A 21 27.54 13.66 -19.41
CA LYS A 21 28.84 14.05 -19.99
C LYS A 21 29.43 12.97 -20.88
N SER A 22 29.06 11.72 -20.66
CA SER A 22 29.50 10.58 -21.49
C SER A 22 28.87 10.57 -22.90
N LEU A 23 27.94 11.49 -23.18
CA LEU A 23 27.39 11.72 -24.52
C LEU A 23 28.20 12.72 -25.36
N ALA A 24 29.14 13.45 -24.77
CA ALA A 24 29.75 14.64 -25.40
C ALA A 24 30.51 14.34 -26.71
N ASP A 25 30.98 13.10 -26.89
CA ASP A 25 31.81 12.69 -28.02
C ASP A 25 31.27 11.44 -28.74
N LEU A 26 30.01 11.09 -28.51
CA LEU A 26 29.41 9.90 -29.11
C LEU A 26 28.92 10.22 -30.53
N GLU A 27 29.42 9.50 -31.53
CA GLU A 27 28.90 9.62 -32.89
C GLU A 27 27.49 9.01 -32.97
N VAL A 28 26.54 9.82 -33.43
CA VAL A 28 25.13 9.44 -33.58
C VAL A 28 24.68 9.61 -35.02
N GLU A 29 23.79 8.74 -35.45
CA GLU A 29 22.91 8.94 -36.59
C GLU A 29 21.58 9.49 -36.10
N LEU A 30 20.95 10.33 -36.90
CA LEU A 30 19.64 10.89 -36.61
C LEU A 30 18.86 11.02 -37.91
N ASP A 31 17.55 10.98 -37.77
CA ASP A 31 16.65 11.36 -38.84
C ASP A 31 16.23 12.82 -38.59
N GLU A 32 16.02 13.61 -39.64
CA GLU A 32 15.58 14.99 -39.50
C GLU A 32 14.12 15.15 -39.96
N GLU A 33 13.30 15.74 -39.09
CA GLU A 33 11.93 16.12 -39.44
C GLU A 33 11.69 17.58 -39.02
N ASN A 34 11.35 18.44 -39.99
CA ASN A 34 11.15 19.88 -39.78
C ASN A 34 12.35 20.58 -39.10
N GLY A 35 13.57 20.15 -39.42
CA GLY A 35 14.80 20.70 -38.83
C GLY A 35 15.01 20.33 -37.36
N GLN A 36 14.24 19.38 -36.83
CA GLN A 36 14.45 18.79 -35.51
C GLN A 36 14.95 17.35 -35.63
N PRO A 37 15.88 16.94 -34.74
CA PRO A 37 16.42 15.59 -34.72
C PRO A 37 15.37 14.63 -34.16
N LYS A 38 15.11 13.57 -34.91
CA LYS A 38 14.31 12.42 -34.53
C LYS A 38 15.15 11.15 -34.58
N GLN A 39 14.71 10.16 -33.83
CA GLN A 39 15.28 8.81 -33.87
C GLN A 39 16.82 8.77 -33.76
N VAL A 40 17.37 9.58 -32.85
CA VAL A 40 18.80 9.72 -32.61
C VAL A 40 19.35 8.44 -32.00
N ARG A 41 20.29 7.80 -32.67
CA ARG A 41 20.85 6.48 -32.36
C ARG A 41 22.36 6.49 -32.54
N GLU A 42 23.07 5.59 -31.88
CA GLU A 42 24.51 5.44 -32.12
C GLU A 42 24.78 5.09 -33.59
N ARG A 43 25.84 5.65 -34.15
CA ARG A 43 26.20 5.42 -35.56
C ARG A 43 26.31 3.93 -35.89
N GLY A 44 25.66 3.50 -36.98
CA GLY A 44 25.62 2.11 -37.42
C GLY A 44 24.69 1.17 -36.63
N LYS A 45 23.91 1.68 -35.66
CA LYS A 45 22.90 0.87 -34.96
C LYS A 45 21.50 1.11 -35.53
N ALA A 46 20.74 0.03 -35.70
CA ALA A 46 19.35 0.10 -36.13
C ALA A 46 18.50 0.80 -35.06
N TRP A 47 17.50 1.57 -35.50
CA TRP A 47 16.46 2.08 -34.62
C TRP A 47 15.56 0.93 -34.19
N ILE A 48 15.75 0.44 -32.97
CA ILE A 48 14.88 -0.57 -32.36
C ILE A 48 13.79 0.17 -31.63
N GLU A 49 12.60 0.24 -32.23
CA GLU A 49 11.40 0.59 -31.48
C GLU A 49 11.14 -0.49 -30.43
N LEU A 50 10.82 -0.07 -29.20
CA LEU A 50 10.07 -0.98 -28.33
C LEU A 50 8.85 -1.41 -29.15
N PRO A 51 8.52 -2.72 -29.22
CA PRO A 51 7.32 -3.13 -29.93
C PRO A 51 6.14 -2.31 -29.42
N GLU A 52 5.46 -1.59 -30.31
CA GLU A 52 4.14 -1.03 -30.04
C GLU A 52 3.21 -2.21 -29.76
N GLY A 53 3.14 -2.59 -28.50
CA GLY A 53 2.05 -3.37 -27.96
C GLY A 53 1.15 -2.42 -27.19
N ASP A 54 -0.15 -2.49 -27.46
CA ASP A 54 -1.12 -1.98 -26.51
C ASP A 54 -0.76 -2.52 -25.12
N PHE A 55 -0.78 -1.64 -24.11
CA PHE A 55 -0.66 -2.09 -22.72
C PHE A 55 -1.86 -2.99 -22.42
N HIS A 56 -1.65 -4.30 -22.58
CA HIS A 56 -2.62 -5.31 -22.15
C HIS A 56 -2.52 -5.41 -20.63
N ASN A 57 -3.59 -4.97 -19.96
CA ASN A 57 -3.72 -5.10 -18.54
C ASN A 57 -3.54 -6.59 -18.15
N PRO A 58 -2.59 -6.95 -17.28
CA PRO A 58 -2.39 -8.35 -16.88
C PRO A 58 -3.56 -8.90 -16.04
N TYR A 59 -4.48 -8.02 -15.61
CA TYR A 59 -5.64 -8.38 -14.81
C TYR A 59 -6.89 -8.49 -15.69
N ASN A 60 -7.37 -9.72 -15.88
CA ASN A 60 -8.74 -9.95 -16.31
C ASN A 60 -9.66 -9.70 -15.11
N PHE A 61 -10.15 -8.46 -14.97
CA PHE A 61 -11.12 -8.10 -13.95
C PHE A 61 -12.49 -8.67 -14.31
N ILE A 62 -12.71 -9.92 -13.94
CA ILE A 62 -14.00 -10.60 -14.09
C ILE A 62 -14.83 -10.23 -12.85
N PRO A 63 -16.01 -9.58 -13.01
CA PRO A 63 -16.89 -9.33 -11.88
C PRO A 63 -17.24 -10.62 -11.15
N ALA A 64 -17.39 -10.54 -9.83
CA ALA A 64 -17.73 -11.68 -8.98
C ALA A 64 -19.16 -11.50 -8.43
N PRO A 65 -20.22 -11.71 -9.25
CA PRO A 65 -21.59 -11.59 -8.80
C PRO A 65 -21.92 -12.72 -7.81
N PRO A 66 -22.97 -12.59 -6.98
CA PRO A 66 -23.43 -13.69 -6.14
C PRO A 66 -23.65 -14.97 -6.96
N ARG A 67 -23.23 -16.14 -6.44
CA ARG A 67 -23.44 -17.44 -7.09
C ARG A 67 -24.73 -18.10 -6.61
N ASN A 68 -25.40 -18.82 -7.52
CA ASN A 68 -26.47 -19.72 -7.14
C ASN A 68 -25.88 -21.01 -6.54
N VAL A 69 -25.86 -21.08 -5.21
CA VAL A 69 -25.31 -22.23 -4.47
C VAL A 69 -26.13 -23.51 -4.66
N GLU A 70 -27.38 -23.41 -5.08
CA GLU A 70 -28.28 -24.55 -5.32
C GLU A 70 -28.30 -25.01 -6.78
N ASP A 71 -27.46 -24.45 -7.65
CA ASP A 71 -27.41 -24.88 -9.05
C ASP A 71 -27.00 -26.37 -9.13
N PRO A 72 -27.74 -27.20 -9.89
CA PRO A 72 -27.53 -28.66 -9.89
C PRO A 72 -26.16 -29.09 -10.43
N HIS A 73 -25.46 -28.23 -11.19
CA HIS A 73 -24.16 -28.53 -11.79
C HIS A 73 -23.04 -27.66 -11.22
N LEU A 74 -23.27 -26.35 -11.16
CA LEU A 74 -22.30 -25.35 -10.77
C LEU A 74 -22.45 -24.90 -9.31
N GLY A 75 -23.47 -25.38 -8.60
CA GLY A 75 -23.72 -25.09 -7.20
C GLY A 75 -22.76 -25.82 -6.26
N ASP A 76 -23.08 -25.71 -4.98
CA ASP A 76 -22.33 -26.26 -3.89
C ASP A 76 -22.82 -27.66 -3.60
N HIS A 77 -21.89 -28.58 -3.44
CA HIS A 77 -22.26 -29.91 -3.02
C HIS A 77 -21.07 -30.68 -2.47
N HIS A 78 -21.39 -31.74 -1.74
CA HIS A 78 -20.43 -32.72 -1.29
C HIS A 78 -19.66 -33.31 -2.49
N PRO A 79 -18.33 -33.42 -2.44
CA PRO A 79 -17.56 -33.98 -3.54
C PRO A 79 -17.73 -35.49 -3.66
N VAL A 80 -17.59 -36.00 -4.88
CA VAL A 80 -17.60 -37.45 -5.14
C VAL A 80 -16.27 -38.07 -4.72
N GLY A 81 -16.32 -39.21 -4.02
CA GLY A 81 -15.14 -39.88 -3.49
C GLY A 81 -14.24 -40.51 -4.57
N HIS A 82 -12.93 -40.57 -4.30
CA HIS A 82 -11.91 -41.11 -5.22
C HIS A 82 -11.71 -42.64 -5.16
N GLY A 83 -12.54 -43.36 -4.40
CA GLY A 83 -12.34 -44.79 -4.12
C GLY A 83 -12.70 -45.73 -5.28
N SER A 84 -13.44 -45.24 -6.27
CA SER A 84 -13.90 -46.02 -7.43
C SER A 84 -14.15 -45.10 -8.63
N TYR A 85 -14.23 -45.70 -9.82
CA TYR A 85 -14.79 -45.02 -10.99
C TYR A 85 -16.32 -44.93 -10.86
N HIS A 86 -16.90 -43.85 -11.38
CA HIS A 86 -18.35 -43.61 -11.36
C HIS A 86 -18.85 -43.59 -12.80
N LEU A 87 -19.96 -44.28 -13.08
CA LEU A 87 -20.48 -44.45 -14.45
C LEU A 87 -20.86 -43.11 -15.10
N ASP A 88 -21.32 -42.15 -14.30
CA ASP A 88 -21.76 -40.84 -14.77
C ASP A 88 -20.64 -39.78 -14.76
N HIS A 89 -19.36 -40.18 -14.62
CA HIS A 89 -18.23 -39.25 -14.53
C HIS A 89 -17.11 -39.62 -15.51
N PHE A 90 -16.42 -38.58 -16.00
CA PHE A 90 -15.26 -38.76 -16.85
C PHE A 90 -13.99 -39.01 -16.03
N SER A 91 -13.17 -39.93 -16.52
CA SER A 91 -11.82 -40.20 -16.01
C SER A 91 -10.89 -40.47 -17.17
N GLY A 92 -9.69 -39.90 -17.15
CA GLY A 92 -8.75 -40.05 -18.27
C GLY A 92 -7.51 -39.18 -18.13
N ARG A 93 -6.76 -39.09 -19.23
CA ARG A 93 -5.58 -38.23 -19.37
C ARG A 93 -5.76 -37.38 -20.62
N ILE A 94 -5.43 -36.10 -20.52
CA ILE A 94 -5.40 -35.18 -21.64
C ILE A 94 -3.95 -34.74 -21.79
N GLU A 95 -3.40 -34.91 -22.99
CA GLU A 95 -2.08 -34.41 -23.36
C GLU A 95 -2.25 -33.06 -24.05
N VAL A 96 -1.44 -32.08 -23.65
CA VAL A 96 -1.54 -30.70 -24.14
C VAL A 96 -0.15 -30.21 -24.49
N THR A 97 -0.02 -29.67 -25.70
CA THR A 97 1.18 -28.95 -26.14
C THR A 97 0.96 -27.46 -25.96
N LEU A 98 1.80 -26.82 -25.15
CA LEU A 98 1.77 -25.37 -24.92
C LEU A 98 2.80 -24.69 -25.82
N LYS A 99 2.39 -23.62 -26.51
CA LYS A 99 3.29 -22.76 -27.28
C LYS A 99 3.34 -21.38 -26.62
N THR A 100 4.54 -20.89 -26.29
CA THR A 100 4.75 -19.52 -25.86
C THR A 100 4.53 -18.58 -27.05
N ILE A 101 3.49 -17.75 -26.98
CA ILE A 101 3.17 -16.75 -28.02
C ILE A 101 3.96 -15.45 -27.78
N THR A 102 4.20 -15.12 -26.51
CA THR A 102 5.07 -14.04 -26.05
C THR A 102 6.17 -14.62 -25.15
N PRO A 103 7.27 -13.89 -24.90
CA PRO A 103 8.27 -14.32 -23.93
C PRO A 103 7.65 -14.66 -22.57
N LEU A 104 7.88 -15.88 -22.10
CA LEU A 104 7.38 -16.38 -20.82
C LEU A 104 8.50 -16.33 -19.79
N LEU A 105 8.28 -15.58 -18.73
CA LEU A 105 9.22 -15.48 -17.63
C LEU A 105 8.98 -16.61 -16.64
N ILE A 106 10.04 -17.38 -16.35
CA ILE A 106 10.00 -18.48 -15.38
C ILE A 106 11.07 -18.21 -14.32
N PRO A 107 10.90 -17.20 -13.45
CA PRO A 107 11.94 -16.82 -12.50
C PRO A 107 12.17 -17.90 -11.45
N ASP A 108 13.43 -18.14 -11.10
CA ASP A 108 13.79 -18.94 -9.93
C ASP A 108 13.94 -18.05 -8.69
N ALA A 109 12.91 -18.06 -7.84
CA ALA A 109 12.93 -17.29 -6.61
C ALA A 109 14.03 -17.74 -5.62
N ALA A 110 14.54 -18.98 -5.75
CA ALA A 110 15.58 -19.50 -4.87
C ALA A 110 16.97 -18.93 -5.16
N THR A 111 17.23 -18.47 -6.39
CA THR A 111 18.51 -17.88 -6.80
C THR A 111 18.49 -16.36 -6.77
N ALA A 112 17.43 -15.76 -6.19
CA ALA A 112 17.25 -14.33 -6.16
C ALA A 112 18.44 -13.62 -5.51
N THR A 113 19.09 -12.72 -6.26
CA THR A 113 20.19 -11.88 -5.76
C THR A 113 19.77 -10.42 -5.72
N GLU A 114 20.27 -9.66 -4.75
CA GLU A 114 20.02 -8.21 -4.64
C GLU A 114 21.16 -7.46 -5.32
N ILE A 115 20.84 -6.62 -6.31
CA ILE A 115 21.80 -5.66 -6.87
C ILE A 115 21.74 -4.38 -6.01
N VAL A 116 22.87 -3.68 -5.93
CA VAL A 116 23.09 -2.41 -5.17
C VAL A 116 22.02 -1.32 -5.44
N THR A 117 21.21 -1.46 -6.49
CA THR A 117 20.12 -0.57 -6.90
C THR A 117 18.70 -0.98 -6.45
N ASP A 118 18.55 -1.79 -5.39
CA ASP A 118 17.25 -2.14 -4.78
C ASP A 118 16.35 -3.06 -5.66
N HIS A 119 16.92 -3.62 -6.73
CA HIS A 119 16.26 -4.57 -7.62
C HIS A 119 16.77 -5.99 -7.39
N LYS A 120 15.84 -6.96 -7.41
CA LYS A 120 16.15 -8.38 -7.35
C LYS A 120 16.37 -8.92 -8.77
N LEU A 121 17.48 -9.62 -8.96
CA LEU A 121 17.75 -10.41 -10.15
C LEU A 121 17.25 -11.84 -9.92
N PHE A 122 16.53 -12.39 -10.89
CA PHE A 122 16.02 -13.76 -10.86
C PHE A 122 16.51 -14.48 -12.11
N ASP A 123 17.17 -15.61 -11.93
CA ASP A 123 17.55 -16.46 -13.06
C ASP A 123 16.33 -17.20 -13.63
N VAL A 124 16.48 -17.77 -14.82
CA VAL A 124 15.48 -18.69 -15.36
C VAL A 124 15.54 -19.99 -14.56
N ARG A 125 14.38 -20.48 -14.13
CA ARG A 125 14.25 -21.77 -13.44
C ARG A 125 14.56 -22.90 -14.41
N MET A 126 15.62 -23.65 -14.10
CA MET A 126 16.08 -24.77 -14.93
C MET A 126 15.72 -26.11 -14.31
N GLY A 127 15.43 -27.09 -15.17
CA GLY A 127 15.29 -28.50 -14.82
C GLY A 127 16.64 -29.22 -14.78
N SER A 128 16.63 -30.46 -14.29
CA SER A 128 17.82 -31.32 -14.27
C SER A 128 18.35 -31.67 -15.66
N ASP A 129 17.55 -31.47 -16.70
CA ASP A 129 17.87 -31.66 -18.11
C ASP A 129 18.54 -30.44 -18.75
N GLY A 130 18.79 -29.37 -17.98
CA GLY A 130 19.39 -28.14 -18.48
C GLY A 130 18.43 -27.29 -19.32
N LYS A 131 17.12 -27.54 -19.26
CA LYS A 131 16.09 -26.76 -19.95
C LYS A 131 15.20 -25.99 -18.97
N PRO A 132 14.51 -24.92 -19.41
CA PRO A 132 13.56 -24.21 -18.56
C PRO A 132 12.47 -25.15 -18.02
N TYR A 133 12.23 -25.07 -16.72
CA TYR A 133 11.27 -25.91 -16.01
C TYR A 133 10.06 -25.09 -15.59
N LEU A 134 8.93 -25.31 -16.27
CA LEU A 134 7.63 -24.75 -15.88
C LEU A 134 6.98 -25.64 -14.80
N PRO A 135 6.87 -25.17 -13.54
CA PRO A 135 6.34 -26.01 -12.47
C PRO A 135 4.87 -26.39 -12.70
N PRO A 136 4.47 -27.66 -12.47
CA PRO A 136 3.07 -28.08 -12.55
C PRO A 136 2.14 -27.28 -11.63
N THR A 137 2.67 -26.79 -10.51
CA THR A 137 1.94 -25.91 -9.57
C THR A 137 1.57 -24.58 -10.20
N SER A 138 2.42 -24.01 -11.06
CA SER A 138 2.14 -22.76 -11.78
C SER A 138 1.00 -22.96 -12.79
N ILE A 139 1.04 -24.06 -13.55
CA ILE A 139 -0.04 -24.44 -14.48
C ILE A 139 -1.34 -24.67 -13.70
N LYS A 140 -1.27 -25.40 -12.58
CA LYS A 140 -2.44 -25.65 -11.72
C LYS A 140 -3.04 -24.36 -11.17
N GLY A 141 -2.20 -23.41 -10.78
CA GLY A 141 -2.64 -22.10 -10.27
C GLY A 141 -3.39 -21.28 -11.32
N ILE A 142 -2.85 -21.17 -12.54
CA ILE A 142 -3.50 -20.46 -13.65
C ILE A 142 -4.83 -21.12 -14.02
N LEU A 143 -4.84 -22.45 -14.15
CA LEU A 143 -6.07 -23.20 -14.46
C LEU A 143 -7.11 -23.06 -13.35
N ARG A 144 -6.70 -23.09 -12.08
CA ARG A 144 -7.61 -22.88 -10.94
C ARG A 144 -8.24 -21.50 -11.03
N SER A 145 -7.43 -20.45 -11.19
CA SER A 145 -7.91 -19.07 -11.23
C SER A 145 -8.88 -18.84 -12.40
N ALA A 146 -8.55 -19.35 -13.59
CA ALA A 146 -9.45 -19.27 -14.74
C ALA A 146 -10.74 -20.06 -14.53
N TYR A 147 -10.65 -21.27 -13.96
CA TYR A 147 -11.81 -22.11 -13.66
C TYR A 147 -12.71 -21.47 -12.61
N GLU A 148 -12.13 -20.87 -11.56
CA GLU A 148 -12.86 -20.13 -10.53
C GLU A 148 -13.67 -19.00 -11.14
N ALA A 149 -13.05 -18.21 -12.01
CA ALA A 149 -13.72 -17.10 -12.67
C ALA A 149 -14.84 -17.54 -13.63
N VAL A 150 -14.60 -18.57 -14.46
CA VAL A 150 -15.60 -19.06 -15.43
C VAL A 150 -16.79 -19.73 -14.75
N THR A 151 -16.57 -20.39 -13.61
CA THR A 151 -17.63 -21.09 -12.87
C THR A 151 -18.24 -20.26 -11.74
N ASN A 152 -17.79 -19.00 -11.58
CA ASN A 152 -18.12 -18.14 -10.45
C ASN A 152 -17.99 -18.92 -9.10
N SER A 153 -16.88 -19.65 -8.95
CA SER A 153 -16.59 -20.45 -7.75
C SER A 153 -16.20 -19.55 -6.59
N ARG A 154 -16.21 -20.12 -5.37
CA ARG A 154 -15.69 -19.45 -4.19
C ARG A 154 -14.22 -19.07 -4.36
N LEU A 155 -13.83 -17.96 -3.76
CA LEU A 155 -12.42 -17.58 -3.64
C LEU A 155 -11.76 -18.49 -2.61
N ALA A 156 -10.97 -19.43 -3.09
CA ALA A 156 -10.36 -20.44 -2.24
C ALA A 156 -9.37 -19.88 -1.23
N ILE A 157 -8.79 -18.71 -1.49
CA ILE A 157 -7.90 -17.98 -0.57
C ILE A 157 -8.39 -16.55 -0.53
N PHE A 158 -8.95 -16.15 0.61
CA PHE A 158 -9.43 -14.80 0.84
C PHE A 158 -9.09 -14.35 2.26
N GLU A 159 -7.78 -14.25 2.54
CA GLU A 159 -7.25 -13.88 3.85
C GLU A 159 -6.84 -12.41 3.90
N SER A 160 -6.79 -11.83 5.11
CA SER A 160 -6.28 -10.46 5.34
C SER A 160 -7.09 -9.35 4.66
N HIS A 161 -8.40 -9.56 4.53
CA HIS A 161 -9.35 -8.64 3.89
C HIS A 161 -10.40 -8.07 4.84
N GLU A 162 -10.24 -8.28 6.15
CA GLU A 162 -11.17 -7.81 7.20
C GLU A 162 -10.97 -6.34 7.58
N ASP A 163 -9.78 -5.80 7.35
CA ASP A 163 -9.47 -4.39 7.64
C ASP A 163 -9.81 -3.52 6.43
N ARG A 164 -10.25 -2.27 6.66
CA ARG A 164 -10.44 -1.31 5.58
C ARG A 164 -9.10 -0.93 4.96
N LEU A 165 -9.09 -0.81 3.64
CA LEU A 165 -7.92 -0.32 2.91
C LEU A 165 -7.79 1.19 3.07
N ALA A 166 -6.55 1.70 3.05
CA ALA A 166 -6.28 3.13 3.13
C ALA A 166 -5.90 3.73 1.76
N TYR A 167 -6.43 4.91 1.43
CA TYR A 167 -6.14 5.66 0.20
C TYR A 167 -5.72 7.10 0.50
N ARG A 168 -5.07 7.77 -0.46
CA ARG A 168 -4.66 9.18 -0.33
C ARG A 168 -5.72 10.12 -0.89
N MET A 169 -6.02 11.21 -0.18
CA MET A 169 -6.90 12.25 -0.67
C MET A 169 -6.17 13.50 -1.16
N PRO A 170 -6.74 14.25 -2.12
CA PRO A 170 -6.32 15.60 -2.42
C PRO A 170 -6.43 16.49 -1.17
N ALA A 171 -5.48 17.42 -1.00
CA ALA A 171 -5.47 18.30 0.17
C ALA A 171 -6.72 19.20 0.22
N LYS A 172 -7.60 18.99 1.19
CA LYS A 172 -8.68 19.91 1.57
C LYS A 172 -8.36 20.59 2.91
N LEU A 173 -8.97 21.75 3.17
CA LEU A 173 -8.89 22.43 4.46
C LEU A 173 -9.47 21.56 5.58
N GLY A 174 -8.89 21.63 6.78
CA GLY A 174 -8.09 20.52 7.30
C GLY A 174 -8.78 19.91 8.53
N PRO A 175 -8.43 18.67 8.91
CA PRO A 175 -9.06 17.96 10.01
C PRO A 175 -8.84 18.68 11.36
N ILE A 176 -9.76 18.51 12.31
CA ILE A 176 -9.81 19.24 13.59
C ILE A 176 -8.87 18.55 14.58
N PRO A 177 -7.95 19.25 15.27
CA PRO A 177 -7.10 18.61 16.26
C PRO A 177 -7.93 18.07 17.42
N ALA A 178 -7.52 16.93 17.94
CA ALA A 178 -8.14 16.28 19.08
C ALA A 178 -7.10 15.58 19.96
N ARG A 179 -7.46 15.39 21.22
CA ARG A 179 -6.68 14.61 22.19
C ARG A 179 -7.56 13.60 22.87
N VAL A 180 -7.06 12.40 23.06
CA VAL A 180 -7.73 11.37 23.84
C VAL A 180 -7.50 11.63 25.32
N GLU A 181 -8.58 11.69 26.10
CA GLU A 181 -8.57 11.95 27.53
C GLU A 181 -9.55 11.01 28.25
N LEU A 182 -9.32 10.77 29.53
CA LEU A 182 -10.32 10.12 30.38
C LEU A 182 -11.34 11.15 30.86
N ASN A 183 -12.63 10.82 30.75
CA ASN A 183 -13.69 11.59 31.40
C ASN A 183 -13.74 11.28 32.91
N ASN A 184 -14.58 12.01 33.63
CA ASN A 184 -14.76 11.83 35.09
C ASN A 184 -15.23 10.42 35.51
N LYS A 185 -15.69 9.60 34.56
CA LYS A 185 -16.12 8.20 34.77
C LYS A 185 -15.04 7.19 34.39
N GLY A 186 -13.85 7.63 33.97
CA GLY A 186 -12.76 6.77 33.51
C GLY A 186 -12.94 6.21 32.10
N GLU A 187 -13.81 6.80 31.27
CA GLU A 187 -14.01 6.39 29.88
C GLU A 187 -13.18 7.26 28.93
N LEU A 188 -12.58 6.66 27.91
CA LEU A 188 -11.83 7.39 26.88
C LEU A 188 -12.76 8.26 26.04
N CYS A 189 -12.38 9.53 25.87
CA CYS A 189 -13.08 10.53 25.08
C CYS A 189 -12.10 11.31 24.20
N LEU A 190 -12.53 11.69 23.01
CA LEU A 190 -11.83 12.66 22.15
C LEU A 190 -12.26 14.06 22.56
N ARG A 191 -11.33 14.85 23.11
CA ARG A 191 -11.47 16.31 23.21
C ARG A 191 -11.21 16.91 21.84
N VAL A 192 -12.26 17.37 21.18
CA VAL A 192 -12.20 18.05 19.89
C VAL A 192 -11.84 19.52 20.10
N MET A 193 -10.65 19.91 19.68
CA MET A 193 -10.07 21.22 19.95
C MET A 193 -10.32 22.17 18.79
N THR A 194 -11.43 22.91 18.87
CA THR A 194 -11.75 23.97 17.91
C THR A 194 -11.41 25.34 18.48
N ASP A 195 -10.67 26.14 17.71
CA ASP A 195 -10.40 27.54 18.01
C ASP A 195 -10.44 28.34 16.72
N SER A 196 -11.56 29.04 16.49
CA SER A 196 -11.80 29.85 15.30
C SER A 196 -10.83 31.03 15.15
N SER A 197 -10.13 31.43 16.21
CA SER A 197 -9.08 32.46 16.14
C SER A 197 -7.75 31.93 15.53
N ILE A 198 -7.65 30.62 15.32
CA ILE A 198 -6.47 29.94 14.79
C ILE A 198 -6.83 29.27 13.46
N ILE A 199 -6.16 29.69 12.39
CA ILE A 199 -6.34 29.09 11.06
C ILE A 199 -6.00 27.59 11.13
N GLY A 200 -7.00 26.75 10.85
CA GLY A 200 -6.87 25.29 10.89
C GLY A 200 -6.92 24.70 12.31
N ASN A 201 -7.40 25.45 13.31
CA ASN A 201 -7.59 25.02 14.71
C ASN A 201 -6.32 24.57 15.48
N ALA A 202 -5.16 24.52 14.83
CA ALA A 202 -3.89 24.14 15.43
C ALA A 202 -2.83 25.22 15.20
N ALA A 203 -2.25 25.75 16.28
CA ALA A 203 -1.26 26.82 16.18
C ALA A 203 0.04 26.31 15.56
N LYS A 204 0.63 27.08 14.64
CA LYS A 204 1.89 26.73 13.98
C LYS A 204 3.06 26.92 14.95
N LEU A 205 3.70 25.84 15.36
CA LEU A 205 4.91 25.85 16.19
C LEU A 205 6.16 25.89 15.30
N PRO A 206 6.96 26.96 15.31
CA PRO A 206 8.18 27.04 14.51
C PRO A 206 9.15 25.93 14.92
N ARG A 207 9.60 25.11 13.95
CA ARG A 207 10.45 23.96 14.23
C ARG A 207 11.60 23.80 13.26
N TYR A 208 11.36 23.91 11.96
CA TYR A 208 12.36 23.60 10.93
C TYR A 208 12.69 24.82 10.07
N ALA A 209 13.89 24.82 9.50
CA ALA A 209 14.32 25.83 8.56
C ALA A 209 13.61 25.68 7.20
N SER A 210 13.72 26.71 6.37
CA SER A 210 13.28 26.63 4.96
C SER A 210 14.26 25.82 4.10
N SER A 211 15.51 25.69 4.54
CA SER A 211 16.54 24.93 3.84
C SER A 211 16.44 23.44 4.17
N ASP A 212 16.61 22.60 3.15
CA ASP A 212 16.57 21.14 3.29
C ASP A 212 17.92 20.56 3.76
N LYS A 213 18.56 21.18 4.78
CA LYS A 213 19.87 20.76 5.30
C LYS A 213 19.75 19.56 6.26
N PRO A 214 20.32 18.39 5.97
CA PRO A 214 20.38 17.25 6.90
C PRO A 214 21.29 17.53 8.12
N PRO A 215 21.17 16.76 9.21
CA PRO A 215 20.20 15.69 9.46
C PRO A 215 18.89 16.16 10.15
N ASP A 216 18.83 17.41 10.63
CA ASP A 216 17.73 17.92 11.47
C ASP A 216 16.81 18.94 10.74
N LYS A 217 17.06 19.21 9.46
CA LYS A 217 16.36 20.23 8.67
C LYS A 217 16.43 21.64 9.30
N GLY A 218 17.55 21.94 9.96
CA GLY A 218 17.81 23.19 10.64
C GLY A 218 17.02 23.39 11.94
N GLU A 219 16.50 22.31 12.55
CA GLU A 219 15.78 22.35 13.82
C GLU A 219 16.57 23.04 14.94
N SER A 220 17.85 22.71 15.04
CA SER A 220 18.80 23.29 15.99
C SER A 220 18.77 24.82 16.04
N THR A 221 18.53 25.47 14.89
CA THR A 221 18.56 26.93 14.73
C THR A 221 17.18 27.58 14.62
N ALA A 222 16.23 26.93 13.94
CA ALA A 222 14.93 27.52 13.61
C ALA A 222 13.85 27.26 14.67
N ALA A 223 14.03 26.26 15.53
CA ALA A 223 13.00 25.83 16.46
C ALA A 223 12.77 26.84 17.59
N LEU A 224 11.49 27.05 17.91
CA LEU A 224 11.09 27.76 19.12
C LEU A 224 11.31 26.86 20.33
N ARG A 225 12.10 27.36 21.30
CA ARG A 225 12.46 26.67 22.55
C ARG A 225 11.65 27.20 23.72
N TYR A 226 11.59 26.43 24.81
CA TYR A 226 10.99 26.90 26.05
C TYR A 226 11.63 28.21 26.53
N LYS A 227 10.80 29.15 26.98
CA LYS A 227 11.23 30.45 27.53
C LYS A 227 11.69 30.34 28.99
N ASP A 228 12.34 29.24 29.35
CA ASP A 228 12.90 29.01 30.68
C ASP A 228 14.43 28.80 30.59
N ALA A 229 15.06 28.62 31.75
CA ALA A 229 16.52 28.49 31.84
C ALA A 229 17.07 27.28 31.05
N SER A 230 16.27 26.24 30.82
CA SER A 230 16.72 25.03 30.12
C SER A 230 16.96 25.27 28.62
N LYS A 231 16.18 26.18 28.01
CA LYS A 231 16.11 26.38 26.55
C LYS A 231 15.94 25.07 25.77
N GLU A 232 15.30 24.09 26.39
CA GLU A 232 15.03 22.80 25.77
C GLU A 232 13.97 22.93 24.66
N LEU A 233 13.99 21.95 23.77
CA LEU A 233 12.99 21.84 22.72
C LEU A 233 11.70 21.23 23.29
N PRO A 234 10.52 21.82 22.99
CA PRO A 234 9.25 21.16 23.26
C PRO A 234 9.22 19.79 22.60
N GLN A 235 8.70 18.79 23.32
CA GLN A 235 8.57 17.40 22.88
C GLN A 235 7.11 17.07 22.55
N HIS A 236 6.91 15.99 21.78
CA HIS A 236 5.56 15.51 21.48
C HIS A 236 4.83 15.14 22.78
N GLY A 237 3.60 15.62 22.95
CA GLY A 237 2.78 15.36 24.13
C GLY A 237 2.98 16.35 25.28
N ASP A 238 3.96 17.24 25.20
CA ASP A 238 4.19 18.25 26.24
C ASP A 238 2.94 19.12 26.43
N HIS A 239 2.55 19.28 27.69
CA HIS A 239 1.48 20.18 28.13
C HIS A 239 2.05 21.58 28.37
N VAL A 240 1.50 22.59 27.69
CA VAL A 240 2.13 23.91 27.59
C VAL A 240 1.15 25.07 27.71
N TRP A 241 1.68 26.22 28.11
CA TRP A 241 1.07 27.53 27.87
C TRP A 241 1.74 28.18 26.65
N VAL A 242 0.94 28.70 25.72
CA VAL A 242 1.42 29.37 24.50
C VAL A 242 0.79 30.74 24.29
N GLN A 243 1.58 31.67 23.74
CA GLN A 243 1.03 32.88 23.12
C GLN A 243 1.00 32.68 21.62
N VAL A 244 -0.12 33.03 20.99
CA VAL A 244 -0.35 32.83 19.56
C VAL A 244 -0.59 34.17 18.87
N THR A 245 0.19 34.46 17.84
CA THR A 245 0.07 35.68 17.02
C THR A 245 -0.05 35.27 15.56
N LYS A 246 -1.11 35.69 14.86
CA LYS A 246 -1.39 35.31 13.45
C LYS A 246 -1.34 33.77 13.25
N SER A 247 -1.97 33.02 14.15
CA SER A 247 -1.98 31.53 14.16
C SER A 247 -0.61 30.85 14.33
N LYS A 248 0.43 31.59 14.71
CA LYS A 248 1.79 31.09 14.95
C LYS A 248 2.15 31.27 16.42
N VAL A 249 2.77 30.26 17.03
CA VAL A 249 3.25 30.33 18.40
C VAL A 249 4.42 31.32 18.46
N SER A 250 4.28 32.36 19.29
CA SER A 250 5.31 33.39 19.52
C SER A 250 6.10 33.14 20.81
N GLN A 251 5.45 32.59 21.84
CA GLN A 251 6.08 32.18 23.09
C GLN A 251 5.49 30.84 23.56
N ILE A 252 6.33 30.03 24.20
CA ILE A 252 5.96 28.72 24.76
C ILE A 252 6.66 28.53 26.10
N ILE A 253 5.89 28.09 27.10
CA ILE A 253 6.38 27.70 28.42
C ILE A 253 5.69 26.41 28.84
N ARG A 254 6.33 25.69 29.77
CA ARG A 254 5.76 24.49 30.38
C ARG A 254 4.48 24.83 31.12
N TRP A 255 3.50 23.93 31.07
CA TRP A 255 2.25 24.14 31.78
C TRP A 255 2.44 24.11 33.29
N THR A 256 1.71 24.99 33.97
CA THR A 256 1.60 25.08 35.43
C THR A 256 0.14 25.28 35.80
N LYS A 257 -0.26 24.83 37.00
CA LYS A 257 -1.64 24.99 37.50
C LYS A 257 -2.08 26.45 37.56
N GLN A 258 -1.16 27.36 37.87
CA GLN A 258 -1.41 28.79 37.85
C GLN A 258 -1.18 29.30 36.43
N GLN A 259 -2.15 30.04 35.90
CA GLN A 259 -2.01 30.69 34.61
C GLN A 259 -0.85 31.71 34.66
N PRO A 260 -0.01 31.81 33.62
CA PRO A 260 1.12 32.72 33.62
C PRO A 260 0.67 34.18 33.67
N THR A 261 1.49 35.03 34.28
CA THR A 261 1.23 36.48 34.34
C THR A 261 1.28 37.10 32.93
N GLY A 262 0.28 37.94 32.63
CA GLY A 262 0.10 38.58 31.31
C GLY A 262 -1.09 38.02 30.51
N SER A 263 -1.61 38.81 29.59
CA SER A 263 -2.76 38.43 28.75
C SER A 263 -2.36 37.56 27.55
N GLY A 264 -3.29 36.72 27.08
CA GLY A 264 -3.16 36.01 25.79
C GLY A 264 -2.44 34.66 25.83
N TRP A 265 -2.18 34.12 27.02
CA TRP A 265 -1.74 32.73 27.18
C TRP A 265 -2.91 31.77 26.96
N LYS A 266 -2.69 30.76 26.13
CA LYS A 266 -3.63 29.66 25.87
C LYS A 266 -2.98 28.33 26.25
N GLU A 267 -3.75 27.45 26.85
CA GLU A 267 -3.33 26.09 27.17
C GLU A 267 -3.29 25.23 25.90
N GLY A 268 -2.39 24.26 25.82
CA GLY A 268 -2.39 23.31 24.72
C GLY A 268 -1.39 22.17 24.87
N TRP A 269 -1.35 21.31 23.84
CA TRP A 269 -0.39 20.20 23.76
C TRP A 269 0.41 20.24 22.48
N VAL A 270 1.69 19.93 22.60
CA VAL A 270 2.64 19.96 21.48
C VAL A 270 2.48 18.68 20.64
N CYS A 271 2.14 18.84 19.36
CA CYS A 271 2.03 17.75 18.40
C CYS A 271 3.20 17.81 17.39
N ILE A 272 4.19 16.93 17.58
CA ILE A 272 5.34 16.77 16.67
C ILE A 272 5.16 15.56 15.77
N THR A 273 5.29 15.78 14.46
CA THR A 273 5.15 14.74 13.44
C THR A 273 6.42 14.56 12.60
N GLY A 274 7.48 15.33 12.87
CA GLY A 274 8.79 15.20 12.25
C GLY A 274 8.91 15.98 10.94
N ALA A 275 10.12 16.10 10.40
CA ALA A 275 10.39 16.71 9.10
C ALA A 275 9.96 15.79 7.91
N ASN A 276 8.70 15.38 7.93
CA ASN A 276 8.12 14.32 7.09
C ASN A 276 7.73 14.73 5.67
N ILE A 277 7.86 16.00 5.32
CA ILE A 277 7.58 16.51 3.99
C ILE A 277 8.52 17.68 3.68
N ARG A 278 8.90 17.79 2.40
CA ARG A 278 9.69 18.91 1.88
C ARG A 278 9.03 20.24 2.23
N GLY A 279 9.84 21.23 2.62
CA GLY A 279 9.33 22.57 2.93
C GLY A 279 8.50 22.71 4.21
N LYS A 280 8.23 21.63 4.98
CA LYS A 280 7.66 21.75 6.33
C LYS A 280 8.56 22.58 7.23
N LYS A 281 8.01 23.67 7.78
CA LYS A 281 8.70 24.61 8.70
C LYS A 281 8.16 24.58 10.13
N ASN A 282 6.93 24.09 10.30
CA ASN A 282 6.21 24.20 11.56
C ASN A 282 5.60 22.85 11.96
N GLU A 283 5.74 22.52 13.24
CA GLU A 283 4.90 21.57 13.96
C GLU A 283 3.62 22.26 14.45
N ARG A 284 2.87 21.62 15.33
CA ARG A 284 1.60 22.15 15.82
C ARG A 284 1.51 22.16 17.34
N VAL A 285 0.75 23.11 17.87
CA VAL A 285 0.21 23.06 19.23
C VAL A 285 -1.31 22.99 19.11
N PHE A 286 -1.90 21.98 19.74
CA PHE A 286 -3.35 21.82 19.81
C PHE A 286 -3.83 22.65 20.99
N VAL A 287 -4.59 23.69 20.71
CA VAL A 287 -4.94 24.71 21.69
C VAL A 287 -6.29 24.38 22.32
N VAL A 288 -6.33 24.35 23.65
CA VAL A 288 -7.54 24.14 24.43
C VAL A 288 -8.45 25.35 24.33
N ASN A 289 -9.74 25.08 24.25
CA ASN A 289 -10.77 26.07 24.50
C ASN A 289 -11.78 25.52 25.52
N ASN A 290 -12.33 26.39 26.36
CA ASN A 290 -13.26 26.01 27.43
C ASN A 290 -14.53 25.31 26.91
N ASN A 291 -14.87 25.53 25.64
CA ASN A 291 -16.05 24.96 25.00
C ASN A 291 -15.71 23.77 24.07
N ASN A 292 -14.58 23.09 24.26
CA ASN A 292 -14.24 21.92 23.46
C ASN A 292 -15.25 20.78 23.67
N GLN A 293 -15.74 20.23 22.56
CA GLN A 293 -16.65 19.08 22.57
C GLN A 293 -15.88 17.82 23.00
N LEU A 294 -16.49 17.02 23.88
CA LEU A 294 -16.01 15.68 24.23
C LEU A 294 -16.85 14.63 23.51
N ILE A 295 -16.22 13.76 22.74
CA ILE A 295 -16.87 12.65 22.04
C ILE A 295 -16.37 11.34 22.64
N LYS A 296 -17.26 10.48 23.13
CA LYS A 296 -16.86 9.17 23.67
C LYS A 296 -16.15 8.33 22.59
N VAL A 297 -15.02 7.73 22.93
CA VAL A 297 -14.32 6.78 22.06
C VAL A 297 -15.11 5.48 22.03
N THR A 298 -15.70 5.18 20.88
CA THR A 298 -16.38 3.91 20.60
C THR A 298 -15.42 2.91 19.95
N ASP A 299 -15.82 1.65 19.83
CA ASP A 299 -15.05 0.63 19.11
C ASP A 299 -14.91 0.99 17.62
N GLU A 300 -15.91 1.64 17.03
CA GLU A 300 -15.83 2.18 15.68
C GLU A 300 -14.70 3.22 15.56
N ILE A 301 -14.63 4.20 16.47
CA ILE A 301 -13.56 5.22 16.48
C ILE A 301 -12.19 4.58 16.71
N ARG A 302 -12.11 3.57 17.59
CA ARG A 302 -10.88 2.81 17.82
C ARG A 302 -10.44 2.11 16.54
N SER A 303 -11.34 1.41 15.85
CA SER A 303 -11.04 0.70 14.60
C SER A 303 -10.51 1.65 13.51
N LEU A 304 -11.09 2.86 13.37
CA LEU A 304 -10.63 3.88 12.42
C LEU A 304 -9.16 4.26 12.65
N TRP A 305 -8.73 4.37 13.91
CA TRP A 305 -7.34 4.66 14.24
C TRP A 305 -6.45 3.43 14.04
N GLU A 306 -6.79 2.31 14.66
CA GLU A 306 -5.92 1.13 14.72
C GLU A 306 -5.65 0.56 13.31
N GLU A 307 -6.67 0.46 12.45
CA GLU A 307 -6.51 0.03 11.05
C GLU A 307 -5.64 1.00 10.24
N LEU A 308 -5.85 2.31 10.41
CA LEU A 308 -5.08 3.32 9.69
C LEU A 308 -3.60 3.27 10.08
N ILE A 309 -3.30 3.20 11.37
CA ILE A 309 -1.91 3.16 11.86
C ILE A 309 -1.24 1.84 11.45
N LYS A 310 -1.96 0.71 11.53
CA LYS A 310 -1.48 -0.58 11.03
C LYS A 310 -1.12 -0.50 9.53
N ASN A 311 -1.96 0.14 8.73
CA ASN A 311 -1.68 0.36 7.30
C ASN A 311 -0.43 1.23 7.06
N TYR A 312 -0.23 2.27 7.88
CA TYR A 312 1.00 3.08 7.84
C TYR A 312 2.25 2.24 8.17
N GLN A 313 2.19 1.44 9.24
CA GLN A 313 3.32 0.64 9.71
C GLN A 313 3.68 -0.46 8.71
N SER A 314 2.69 -1.20 8.21
CA SER A 314 2.93 -2.27 7.23
C SER A 314 3.47 -1.76 5.90
N THR A 315 3.04 -0.58 5.45
CA THR A 315 3.53 -0.02 4.18
C THR A 315 5.02 0.35 4.22
N HIS A 316 5.55 0.70 5.40
CA HIS A 316 6.93 1.22 5.53
C HIS A 316 7.87 0.25 6.25
N GLU A 317 7.46 -1.00 6.46
CA GLU A 317 8.28 -2.01 7.16
C GLU A 317 9.65 -2.17 6.50
N LYS A 318 9.68 -2.35 5.18
CA LYS A 318 10.92 -2.47 4.40
C LYS A 318 11.80 -1.21 4.48
N ASP A 319 11.21 -0.02 4.40
CA ASP A 319 11.93 1.24 4.50
C ASP A 319 12.61 1.39 5.87
N LEU A 320 11.92 0.98 6.94
CA LEU A 320 12.46 1.00 8.30
C LEU A 320 13.55 -0.05 8.49
N GLU A 321 13.44 -1.23 7.88
CA GLU A 321 14.50 -2.24 7.86
C GLU A 321 15.77 -1.73 7.16
N ILE A 322 15.62 -1.03 6.02
CA ILE A 322 16.74 -0.40 5.30
C ILE A 322 17.41 0.65 6.18
N ARG A 323 16.64 1.54 6.83
CA ARG A 323 17.16 2.52 7.80
C ARG A 323 17.96 1.84 8.92
N LYS A 324 17.42 0.76 9.48
CA LYS A 324 18.08 -0.02 10.54
C LYS A 324 19.39 -0.65 10.07
N LYS A 325 19.42 -1.28 8.88
CA LYS A 325 20.64 -1.84 8.28
C LYS A 325 21.73 -0.78 8.08
N ASN A 326 21.33 0.44 7.75
CA ASN A 326 22.24 1.57 7.53
C ASN A 326 22.58 2.36 8.82
N ASN A 327 22.17 1.89 10.01
CA ASN A 327 22.32 2.61 11.29
C ASN A 327 21.74 4.04 11.27
N GLN A 328 20.64 4.25 10.54
CA GLN A 328 19.96 5.54 10.42
C GLN A 328 18.71 5.57 11.30
N ASN A 329 18.48 6.68 12.00
CA ASN A 329 17.28 6.82 12.81
C ASN A 329 16.06 7.08 11.90
N PRO A 330 14.88 6.48 12.17
CA PRO A 330 13.67 6.79 11.43
C PRO A 330 13.30 8.29 11.43
N ASN A 331 13.63 9.04 12.49
CA ASN A 331 13.27 10.45 12.59
C ASN A 331 14.28 11.43 11.93
N GLU A 332 15.38 10.92 11.37
CA GLU A 332 16.39 11.75 10.70
C GLU A 332 15.94 12.21 9.31
N TYR A 333 16.18 13.49 9.02
CA TYR A 333 15.97 14.08 7.70
C TYR A 333 17.23 13.92 6.86
N LEU A 334 17.27 12.88 6.02
CA LEU A 334 18.41 12.56 5.15
C LEU A 334 18.34 13.28 3.79
N GLY A 335 17.16 13.77 3.41
CA GLY A 335 16.92 14.44 2.13
C GLY A 335 15.45 14.69 1.85
N HIS A 336 15.16 15.34 0.71
CA HIS A 336 13.80 15.68 0.30
C HIS A 336 13.15 14.61 -0.61
N GLU A 337 13.93 13.63 -1.02
CA GLU A 337 13.46 12.50 -1.84
C GLU A 337 12.57 11.55 -1.01
N PRO A 338 11.62 10.85 -1.65
CA PRO A 338 10.86 9.79 -0.99
C PRO A 338 11.78 8.80 -0.25
N GLY A 339 11.41 8.45 0.99
CA GLY A 339 12.22 7.58 1.85
C GLY A 339 13.40 8.25 2.57
N LYS A 340 13.82 9.45 2.13
CA LYS A 340 14.91 10.23 2.75
C LYS A 340 14.41 11.31 3.74
N THR A 341 13.13 11.69 3.68
CA THR A 341 12.52 12.55 4.71
C THR A 341 12.45 11.83 6.07
N ALA A 342 12.26 12.58 7.16
CA ALA A 342 12.05 11.98 8.47
C ALA A 342 10.71 11.24 8.53
N TRP A 343 10.66 10.03 9.08
CA TRP A 343 9.41 9.32 9.29
C TRP A 343 8.65 9.90 10.49
N SER A 344 7.32 9.95 10.35
CA SER A 344 6.45 10.37 11.45
C SER A 344 6.36 9.28 12.51
N ARG A 345 6.20 9.67 13.78
CA ARG A 345 6.17 8.74 14.93
C ARG A 345 5.24 7.54 14.76
N HIS A 346 4.02 7.76 14.25
CA HIS A 346 3.03 6.71 14.05
C HIS A 346 3.49 5.56 13.12
N ILE A 347 4.50 5.81 12.28
CA ILE A 347 5.03 4.82 11.33
C ILE A 347 5.96 3.81 12.03
N TYR A 348 6.67 4.19 13.10
CA TYR A 348 7.71 3.33 13.69
C TYR A 348 7.58 3.12 15.21
N VAL A 349 6.77 3.92 15.91
CA VAL A 349 6.55 3.76 17.35
C VAL A 349 5.37 2.79 17.58
N LYS A 350 5.67 1.59 18.08
CA LYS A 350 4.68 0.52 18.28
C LYS A 350 3.48 0.93 19.15
N SER A 351 3.70 1.77 20.16
CA SER A 351 2.63 2.21 21.06
C SER A 351 1.59 3.12 20.40
N GLU A 352 1.91 3.74 19.25
CA GLU A 352 0.98 4.58 18.49
C GLU A 352 -0.12 3.73 17.80
N SER A 353 0.04 2.40 17.75
CA SER A 353 -0.95 1.48 17.15
C SER A 353 -2.28 1.43 17.87
N LYS A 354 -2.37 1.95 19.10
CA LYS A 354 -3.59 1.98 19.90
C LYS A 354 -4.00 3.40 20.25
N LEU A 355 -5.31 3.62 20.32
CA LEU A 355 -5.87 4.88 20.79
C LEU A 355 -5.93 4.87 22.33
N VAL A 356 -5.00 5.55 22.98
CA VAL A 356 -4.84 5.57 24.46
C VAL A 356 -4.91 6.99 25.00
N GLU A 357 -5.04 7.14 26.32
CA GLU A 357 -4.99 8.47 26.94
C GLU A 357 -3.72 9.23 26.54
N GLY A 358 -3.87 10.50 26.17
CA GLY A 358 -2.80 11.37 25.73
C GLY A 358 -2.51 11.32 24.22
N THR A 359 -3.11 10.38 23.46
CA THR A 359 -2.93 10.35 22.00
C THR A 359 -3.41 11.66 21.36
N LEU A 360 -2.53 12.30 20.60
CA LEU A 360 -2.82 13.49 19.81
C LEU A 360 -3.15 13.07 18.37
N CYS A 361 -4.32 13.48 17.88
CA CYS A 361 -4.80 13.14 16.56
C CYS A 361 -5.55 14.31 15.92
N TYR A 362 -5.95 14.15 14.66
CA TYR A 362 -6.91 15.00 13.99
C TYR A 362 -8.16 14.18 13.69
N VAL A 363 -9.32 14.80 13.79
CA VAL A 363 -10.61 14.18 13.53
C VAL A 363 -11.35 14.92 12.43
N GLU A 364 -12.14 14.18 11.67
CA GLU A 364 -13.15 14.75 10.80
C GLU A 364 -14.53 14.40 11.33
N LEU A 365 -15.43 15.38 11.26
CA LEU A 365 -16.80 15.24 11.73
C LEU A 365 -17.75 15.28 10.53
N SER A 366 -18.66 14.31 10.47
CA SER A 366 -19.84 14.33 9.62
C SER A 366 -21.05 14.55 10.53
N GLY A 367 -21.50 15.79 10.65
CA GLY A 367 -22.43 16.20 11.71
C GLY A 367 -21.80 16.02 13.09
N THR A 368 -22.38 15.16 13.91
CA THR A 368 -21.87 14.83 15.26
C THR A 368 -21.02 13.56 15.31
N LYS A 369 -20.95 12.80 14.20
CA LYS A 369 -20.22 11.54 14.13
C LYS A 369 -18.79 11.75 13.65
N VAL A 370 -17.84 11.10 14.31
CA VAL A 370 -16.44 11.05 13.87
C VAL A 370 -16.34 10.14 12.65
N SER A 371 -15.96 10.70 11.50
CA SER A 371 -15.81 9.96 10.24
C SER A 371 -14.37 9.55 9.95
N ALA A 372 -13.38 10.18 10.59
CA ALA A 372 -11.98 9.81 10.48
C ALA A 372 -11.21 10.22 11.74
N VAL A 373 -10.18 9.45 12.08
CA VAL A 373 -9.18 9.78 13.11
C VAL A 373 -7.80 9.59 12.49
N GLN A 374 -6.96 10.63 12.49
CA GLN A 374 -5.75 10.71 11.68
C GLN A 374 -4.56 11.21 12.49
N PRO A 375 -3.35 10.67 12.30
CA PRO A 375 -2.17 11.12 13.06
C PRO A 375 -1.57 12.44 12.52
N VAL A 376 -1.93 12.86 11.30
CA VAL A 376 -1.39 14.02 10.60
C VAL A 376 -2.46 14.71 9.75
N THR A 377 -2.26 15.98 9.38
CA THR A 377 -3.25 16.76 8.61
C THR A 377 -3.40 16.32 7.16
N ILE A 378 -2.34 15.77 6.55
CA ILE A 378 -2.37 15.17 5.20
C ILE A 378 -2.15 13.68 5.41
N SER A 379 -3.23 12.97 5.72
CA SER A 379 -3.18 11.55 6.03
C SER A 379 -3.84 10.72 4.95
N ARG A 380 -3.63 9.40 5.02
CA ARG A 380 -4.48 8.44 4.33
C ARG A 380 -5.89 8.45 4.95
N ARG A 381 -6.88 8.01 4.20
CA ARG A 381 -8.24 7.72 4.68
C ARG A 381 -8.55 6.26 4.48
N LEU A 382 -9.40 5.71 5.34
CA LEU A 382 -9.95 4.38 5.15
C LEU A 382 -11.15 4.46 4.20
N TYR A 383 -11.31 3.46 3.34
CA TYR A 383 -12.57 3.24 2.63
C TYR A 383 -13.70 2.95 3.63
N LYS A 384 -14.96 3.10 3.21
CA LYS A 384 -16.11 2.89 4.09
C LYS A 384 -16.22 1.43 4.55
N ASN A 385 -16.03 0.49 3.63
CA ASN A 385 -16.21 -0.94 3.85
C ASN A 385 -14.88 -1.68 3.70
N ALA A 386 -14.71 -2.77 4.43
CA ALA A 386 -13.59 -3.69 4.21
C ALA A 386 -13.83 -4.54 2.94
N PRO A 387 -12.78 -5.01 2.25
CA PRO A 387 -12.97 -5.89 1.10
C PRO A 387 -13.81 -7.15 1.40
N SER A 388 -13.74 -7.69 2.62
CA SER A 388 -14.56 -8.83 3.05
C SER A 388 -16.06 -8.55 3.21
N GLU A 389 -16.45 -7.28 3.38
CA GLU A 389 -17.85 -6.85 3.44
C GLU A 389 -18.43 -6.62 2.03
N LEU A 390 -17.56 -6.44 1.02
CA LEU A 390 -17.96 -6.25 -0.37
C LEU A 390 -18.17 -7.57 -1.11
N LEU A 391 -17.49 -8.63 -0.68
CA LEU A 391 -17.63 -9.96 -1.25
C LEU A 391 -18.90 -10.64 -0.74
N ASP A 392 -19.74 -11.11 -1.67
CA ASP A 392 -20.95 -11.86 -1.33
C ASP A 392 -20.61 -13.15 -0.56
N GLU A 393 -21.44 -13.51 0.41
CA GLU A 393 -21.23 -14.71 1.25
C GLU A 393 -21.10 -15.99 0.42
N SER A 394 -21.82 -16.07 -0.69
CA SER A 394 -21.76 -17.22 -1.59
C SER A 394 -20.36 -17.44 -2.19
N LEU A 395 -19.54 -16.39 -2.29
CA LEU A 395 -18.19 -16.43 -2.87
C LEU A 395 -17.07 -16.52 -1.83
N LYS A 396 -17.38 -16.40 -0.54
CA LYS A 396 -16.39 -16.55 0.53
C LYS A 396 -15.86 -17.99 0.60
N PRO A 397 -14.62 -18.20 1.11
CA PRO A 397 -14.05 -19.54 1.21
C PRO A 397 -15.00 -20.54 1.90
N ALA A 398 -15.07 -21.76 1.36
CA ALA A 398 -15.93 -22.81 1.93
C ALA A 398 -15.45 -23.19 3.34
N THR A 399 -16.39 -23.30 4.28
CA THR A 399 -16.10 -23.67 5.68
C THR A 399 -16.40 -25.14 5.96
N ARG A 400 -17.31 -25.75 5.19
CA ARG A 400 -17.66 -27.18 5.26
C ARG A 400 -17.41 -27.87 3.94
N ILE A 401 -17.26 -29.20 4.00
CA ILE A 401 -17.09 -30.06 2.83
C ILE A 401 -18.35 -30.14 1.95
N ASP A 402 -19.52 -29.80 2.49
CA ASP A 402 -20.76 -29.76 1.72
C ASP A 402 -20.88 -28.45 0.91
N ASP A 403 -20.11 -27.43 1.30
CA ASP A 403 -20.09 -26.11 0.67
C ASP A 403 -19.00 -26.02 -0.42
N LEU A 404 -18.48 -27.13 -0.94
CA LEU A 404 -17.42 -27.05 -1.96
C LEU A 404 -18.00 -26.56 -3.28
N SER A 405 -17.39 -25.51 -3.83
CA SER A 405 -17.71 -25.01 -5.18
C SER A 405 -17.07 -25.89 -6.26
N PRO A 406 -17.42 -25.75 -7.56
CA PRO A 406 -16.80 -26.51 -8.63
C PRO A 406 -15.26 -26.50 -8.59
N ALA A 407 -14.64 -25.33 -8.37
CA ALA A 407 -13.19 -25.22 -8.29
C ALA A 407 -12.60 -26.03 -7.13
N ASP A 408 -13.23 -25.99 -5.96
CA ASP A 408 -12.79 -26.77 -4.78
C ASP A 408 -12.81 -28.28 -5.06
N ARG A 409 -13.86 -28.76 -5.75
CA ARG A 409 -14.02 -30.18 -6.11
C ARG A 409 -13.04 -30.65 -7.20
N VAL A 410 -12.59 -29.76 -8.08
CA VAL A 410 -11.63 -30.10 -9.14
C VAL A 410 -10.19 -29.96 -8.65
N PHE A 411 -9.86 -28.85 -7.99
CA PHE A 411 -8.48 -28.49 -7.64
C PHE A 411 -8.09 -28.89 -6.22
N GLY A 412 -9.07 -29.15 -5.36
CA GLY A 412 -8.91 -29.51 -3.96
C GLY A 412 -9.19 -28.34 -3.03
N TRP A 413 -9.49 -28.69 -1.77
CA TRP A 413 -9.85 -27.74 -0.73
C TRP A 413 -9.20 -28.13 0.60
N VAL A 414 -8.87 -27.12 1.39
CA VAL A 414 -8.43 -27.25 2.77
C VAL A 414 -9.18 -26.20 3.57
N ARG A 415 -9.78 -26.61 4.68
CA ARG A 415 -10.49 -25.72 5.60
C ARG A 415 -9.53 -24.64 6.14
N GLN A 416 -9.95 -23.38 6.07
CA GLN A 416 -9.10 -22.22 6.39
C GLN A 416 -9.35 -21.60 7.77
N ASP A 417 -10.38 -22.01 8.50
CA ASP A 417 -10.70 -21.40 9.79
C ASP A 417 -9.64 -21.70 10.86
N LYS A 418 -9.23 -20.63 11.56
CA LYS A 418 -8.30 -20.68 12.68
C LYS A 418 -9.03 -20.73 14.04
N GLN A 419 -10.27 -21.22 14.10
CA GLN A 419 -11.01 -21.27 15.36
C GLN A 419 -10.60 -22.46 16.24
N ASP A 420 -10.00 -22.09 17.37
CA ASP A 420 -9.80 -22.83 18.62
C ASP A 420 -9.20 -24.24 18.57
N ASN A 421 -7.89 -24.26 18.89
CA ASN A 421 -7.11 -25.40 19.40
C ASN A 421 -7.65 -25.94 20.76
N LYS A 422 -8.95 -26.23 20.89
CA LYS A 422 -9.54 -26.79 22.13
C LYS A 422 -10.27 -28.11 21.97
N SER A 423 -10.25 -28.73 20.80
CA SER A 423 -10.54 -30.17 20.70
C SER A 423 -9.56 -30.84 19.75
N GLN A 424 -8.78 -31.79 20.26
CA GLN A 424 -7.75 -32.54 19.54
C GLN A 424 -8.31 -33.42 18.39
N TYR A 425 -9.63 -33.39 18.16
CA TYR A 425 -10.35 -34.23 17.19
C TYR A 425 -11.48 -33.53 16.41
N SER A 426 -11.66 -32.20 16.49
CA SER A 426 -12.49 -31.50 15.49
C SER A 426 -11.69 -31.38 14.18
N LYS A 427 -11.83 -32.43 13.37
CA LYS A 427 -10.99 -32.78 12.22
C LYS A 427 -10.83 -31.61 11.25
N ARG A 428 -9.56 -31.27 10.96
CA ARG A 428 -9.14 -30.53 9.77
C ARG A 428 -9.84 -31.13 8.54
N GLY A 429 -10.73 -30.36 7.92
CA GLY A 429 -11.38 -30.75 6.68
C GLY A 429 -10.43 -30.52 5.51
N ALA A 430 -10.20 -31.55 4.70
CA ALA A 430 -9.48 -31.42 3.45
C ALA A 430 -10.08 -32.35 2.41
N TYR A 431 -10.09 -31.91 1.17
CA TYR A 431 -10.52 -32.67 0.02
C TYR A 431 -9.44 -32.64 -1.05
N LYS A 432 -9.07 -33.83 -1.53
CA LYS A 432 -8.04 -33.97 -2.56
C LYS A 432 -8.64 -33.63 -3.92
N GLY A 433 -7.99 -32.75 -4.69
CA GLY A 433 -8.47 -32.42 -6.03
C GLY A 433 -8.48 -33.63 -6.97
N ASN A 434 -9.44 -33.63 -7.91
CA ASN A 434 -9.54 -34.61 -8.99
C ASN A 434 -8.53 -34.37 -10.12
N LEU A 435 -8.00 -33.14 -10.27
CA LEU A 435 -7.00 -32.79 -11.28
C LEU A 435 -5.56 -33.02 -10.79
N ARG A 436 -4.77 -33.73 -11.61
CA ARG A 436 -3.32 -33.89 -11.44
C ARG A 436 -2.61 -33.40 -12.70
N ILE A 437 -1.53 -32.67 -12.51
CA ILE A 437 -0.69 -32.13 -13.60
C ILE A 437 0.69 -32.76 -13.47
N SER A 438 1.11 -33.45 -14.53
CA SER A 438 2.46 -34.01 -14.65
C SER A 438 3.50 -32.91 -14.89
N PRO A 439 4.80 -33.16 -14.63
CA PRO A 439 5.88 -32.26 -15.03
C PRO A 439 5.77 -31.83 -16.50
N ALA A 440 5.84 -30.53 -16.76
CA ALA A 440 5.93 -30.02 -18.13
C ALA A 440 7.32 -30.32 -18.68
N ILE A 441 7.40 -30.72 -19.96
CA ILE A 441 8.64 -31.06 -20.64
C ILE A 441 8.89 -30.02 -21.73
N CYS A 442 10.07 -29.39 -21.72
CA CYS A 442 10.45 -28.45 -22.76
C CYS A 442 11.03 -29.20 -23.98
N THR A 443 10.27 -29.22 -25.07
CA THR A 443 10.65 -29.89 -26.32
C THR A 443 11.46 -29.00 -27.25
N THR A 444 11.51 -27.68 -27.00
CA THR A 444 12.31 -26.73 -27.77
C THR A 444 13.81 -26.99 -27.55
N LEU A 445 14.61 -26.85 -28.62
CA LEU A 445 16.07 -27.09 -28.58
C LEU A 445 16.83 -25.94 -27.93
N ASP A 446 16.49 -24.70 -28.28
CA ASP A 446 17.05 -23.47 -27.69
C ASP A 446 15.92 -22.60 -27.12
N PRO A 447 15.39 -22.96 -25.94
CA PRO A 447 14.19 -22.34 -25.37
C PRO A 447 14.44 -21.00 -24.67
N VAL A 448 15.70 -20.63 -24.43
CA VAL A 448 16.04 -19.41 -23.71
C VAL A 448 16.43 -18.35 -24.73
N GLU A 449 15.50 -17.46 -25.05
CA GLU A 449 15.81 -16.28 -25.86
C GLU A 449 16.77 -15.37 -25.07
N LEU A 450 18.04 -15.39 -25.44
CA LEU A 450 19.02 -14.39 -25.01
C LEU A 450 19.00 -13.25 -26.03
N PRO A 451 18.33 -12.12 -25.70
CA PRO A 451 19.04 -10.86 -25.86
C PRO A 451 18.58 -9.84 -24.82
N PHE A 452 18.90 -10.04 -23.54
CA PHE A 452 18.78 -8.94 -22.56
C PHE A 452 20.14 -8.39 -22.10
N GLY A 453 21.24 -8.92 -22.63
CA GLY A 453 22.60 -8.56 -22.24
C GLY A 453 22.89 -8.84 -20.77
N ASP A 454 24.04 -8.37 -20.28
CA ASP A 454 24.48 -8.58 -18.88
C ASP A 454 23.56 -7.93 -17.84
N ASN A 455 22.65 -7.05 -18.27
CA ASN A 455 21.76 -6.29 -17.38
C ASN A 455 20.38 -6.93 -17.18
N GLY A 456 20.04 -8.00 -17.92
CA GLY A 456 18.75 -8.70 -17.83
C GLY A 456 17.54 -7.87 -18.33
N PHE A 457 16.34 -8.47 -18.28
CA PHE A 457 15.10 -7.77 -18.67
C PHE A 457 14.48 -7.10 -17.44
N PRO A 458 14.40 -5.75 -17.38
CA PRO A 458 13.80 -5.08 -16.24
C PRO A 458 12.29 -5.32 -16.21
N LEU A 459 11.82 -6.02 -15.18
CA LEU A 459 10.39 -6.22 -14.96
C LEU A 459 9.77 -4.94 -14.42
N ALA A 460 8.77 -4.43 -15.13
CA ALA A 460 7.86 -3.45 -14.55
C ALA A 460 7.19 -4.08 -13.32
N ILE A 461 7.05 -3.32 -12.24
CA ILE A 461 6.35 -3.77 -11.02
C ILE A 461 4.86 -3.88 -11.38
N LEU A 462 4.44 -5.01 -11.94
CA LEU A 462 3.09 -5.25 -12.44
C LEU A 462 2.13 -5.77 -11.35
N GLY A 463 2.64 -6.15 -10.18
CA GLY A 463 1.93 -7.00 -9.21
C GLY A 463 1.32 -6.31 -7.98
N GLN A 464 1.45 -4.99 -7.81
CA GLN A 464 0.81 -4.32 -6.67
C GLN A 464 -0.54 -3.75 -7.13
N PRO A 465 -1.67 -4.15 -6.52
CA PRO A 465 -2.93 -3.46 -6.78
C PRO A 465 -2.70 -1.98 -6.47
N LYS A 466 -2.82 -1.13 -7.49
CA LYS A 466 -2.70 0.32 -7.35
C LYS A 466 -4.03 0.77 -6.73
N PRO A 467 -4.11 1.04 -5.40
CA PRO A 467 -5.39 1.35 -4.77
C PRO A 467 -5.98 2.66 -5.32
N GLU A 468 -5.11 3.50 -5.90
CA GLU A 468 -5.39 4.75 -6.62
C GLU A 468 -6.17 4.53 -7.93
N GLN A 469 -6.14 3.31 -8.46
CA GLN A 469 -6.85 2.87 -9.67
C GLN A 469 -8.18 2.19 -9.29
N PHE A 470 -8.91 2.71 -8.31
CA PHE A 470 -10.15 2.11 -7.77
C PHE A 470 -11.22 1.77 -8.84
N ARG A 471 -11.28 2.54 -9.94
CA ARG A 471 -12.24 2.31 -11.04
C ARG A 471 -12.04 0.98 -11.76
N PHE A 472 -10.89 0.35 -11.58
CA PHE A 472 -10.60 -0.99 -12.10
C PHE A 472 -11.04 -2.11 -11.14
N TYR A 473 -11.27 -1.80 -9.86
CA TYR A 473 -11.59 -2.79 -8.81
C TYR A 473 -13.02 -2.71 -8.29
N ALA A 474 -13.73 -1.61 -8.56
CA ALA A 474 -15.07 -1.36 -8.04
C ALA A 474 -16.13 -1.40 -9.15
N ALA A 475 -17.28 -2.01 -8.83
CA ALA A 475 -18.47 -2.02 -9.65
C ALA A 475 -19.52 -1.05 -9.10
N HIS A 476 -20.38 -0.54 -9.97
CA HIS A 476 -21.49 0.35 -9.62
C HIS A 476 -22.55 -0.34 -8.75
N ASN A 477 -22.70 -1.66 -8.89
CA ASN A 477 -23.68 -2.45 -8.16
C ASN A 477 -23.15 -3.88 -7.91
N ARG A 478 -23.87 -4.66 -7.10
CA ARG A 478 -23.48 -6.03 -6.72
C ARG A 478 -23.52 -7.00 -7.91
N GLU A 479 -24.20 -6.61 -8.98
CA GLU A 479 -24.32 -7.35 -10.22
C GLU A 479 -23.14 -7.09 -11.18
N GLY A 480 -22.17 -6.23 -10.81
CA GLY A 480 -20.96 -6.00 -11.60
C GLY A 480 -21.05 -4.90 -12.64
N GLY A 481 -22.04 -4.00 -12.55
CA GLY A 481 -22.22 -2.87 -13.48
C GLY A 481 -21.03 -1.90 -13.50
N SER A 482 -20.76 -1.27 -14.64
CA SER A 482 -19.65 -0.33 -14.78
C SER A 482 -19.86 0.99 -14.03
N LEU A 483 -18.81 1.53 -13.41
CA LEU A 483 -18.85 2.83 -12.72
C LEU A 483 -19.02 4.01 -13.70
N PRO A 484 -19.89 5.00 -13.39
CA PRO A 484 -20.03 6.22 -14.17
C PRO A 484 -18.70 6.92 -14.44
N VAL A 485 -18.57 7.47 -15.65
CA VAL A 485 -17.47 8.36 -16.05
C VAL A 485 -17.51 9.59 -15.12
N ASN A 486 -16.53 9.70 -14.22
CA ASN A 486 -16.34 10.74 -13.18
C ASN A 486 -16.69 10.37 -11.73
N THR A 487 -16.97 9.10 -11.42
CA THR A 487 -17.02 8.68 -10.01
C THR A 487 -15.68 8.98 -9.36
N SER A 488 -15.66 9.63 -8.18
CA SER A 488 -14.42 9.88 -7.44
C SER A 488 -14.10 8.73 -6.48
N GLN A 489 -12.82 8.60 -6.07
CA GLN A 489 -12.36 7.49 -5.23
C GLN A 489 -13.07 7.40 -3.86
N GLY A 490 -13.64 8.50 -3.37
CA GLY A 490 -14.40 8.49 -2.11
C GLY A 490 -15.90 8.21 -2.28
N GLU A 491 -16.40 8.15 -3.52
CA GLU A 491 -17.81 7.93 -3.86
C GLU A 491 -18.09 6.51 -4.38
N ALA A 492 -17.08 5.85 -4.96
CA ALA A 492 -17.10 4.42 -5.22
C ALA A 492 -16.86 3.63 -3.93
#